data_AF-A0A1X2LGH2-F1
#
_entry.id   AF-A0A1X2LGH2-F1
#
_cell.length_a   1.000
_cell.length_b   1.000
_cell.length_c   1.000
_cell.angle_alpha   90.00
_cell.angle_beta   90.00
_cell.angle_gamma   90.00
#
_symmetry.space_group_name_H-M   'P 1'
#
loop_
_entity.id
_entity.type
_entity.pdbx_description
1 polymer ?
#
loop_
_entity_poly.entity_id
_entity_poly.type
_entity_poly.pdbx_seq_one_letter_code
_entity_poly.pdbx_strand_id
1 'polypeptide(L)'
;AEVALPADVDTDGYGIHPALLDAALHPLAAALADTNTNSGPQLPFVVAGVNLYATGASRLRVQLTPIGPHTFELYATDPAGAPVITIDAITVRALPDTDLLQPPTSKTGEGLFEVTWPPLPADGFPAAGVLAPWALIGSQPEGLGLDLGQGCVYPDLTALPSCPSLVVWDLATQPADGDLLHRVHTLTRHTLTGLQTWLARPDTLEARLVVLTRHAVTTSPHDLAPD
;
A
#
# COMPACT_ATOMS: atom_id res chain seq x y z
N ALA A 1 8.31 -14.21 21.10
CA ALA A 1 9.52 -13.58 20.53
C ALA A 1 9.74 -12.23 21.21
N GLU A 2 10.97 -11.75 21.29
CA GLU A 2 11.27 -10.37 21.75
C GLU A 2 11.84 -9.59 20.56
N VAL A 3 11.32 -8.39 20.33
CA VAL A 3 11.72 -7.53 19.21
C VAL A 3 12.01 -6.12 19.70
N ALA A 4 12.98 -5.45 19.08
CA ALA A 4 13.42 -4.13 19.47
C ALA A 4 13.86 -3.33 18.24
N LEU A 5 13.59 -2.03 18.26
CA LEU A 5 14.22 -1.10 17.35
C LEU A 5 15.68 -0.87 17.76
N PRO A 6 16.57 -0.57 16.80
CA PRO A 6 17.85 0.07 17.08
C PRO A 6 17.68 1.36 17.90
N ALA A 7 18.65 1.67 18.75
CA ALA A 7 18.53 2.76 19.74
C ALA A 7 18.51 4.17 19.13
N ASP A 8 18.93 4.30 17.88
CA ASP A 8 19.00 5.53 17.08
C ASP A 8 17.75 5.76 16.20
N VAL A 9 16.79 4.84 16.22
CA VAL A 9 15.53 4.98 15.49
C VAL A 9 14.51 5.75 16.33
N ASP A 10 14.03 6.85 15.78
CA ASP A 10 12.96 7.65 16.37
C ASP A 10 11.62 6.89 16.34
N THR A 11 10.88 6.96 17.43
CA THR A 11 9.54 6.36 17.57
C THR A 11 8.42 7.39 17.50
N ASP A 12 8.75 8.68 17.47
CA ASP A 12 7.78 9.76 17.47
C ASP A 12 6.98 9.82 16.15
N GLY A 13 5.77 10.37 16.23
CA GLY A 13 4.86 10.51 15.08
C GLY A 13 4.09 9.26 14.69
N TYR A 14 4.51 8.06 15.11
CA TYR A 14 3.83 6.79 14.83
C TYR A 14 2.93 6.31 15.98
N GLY A 15 1.82 5.66 15.65
CA GLY A 15 1.10 4.85 16.63
C GLY A 15 1.98 3.70 17.12
N ILE A 16 2.53 2.94 16.17
CA ILE A 16 3.60 1.96 16.38
C ILE A 16 4.58 2.10 15.21
N HIS A 17 5.89 2.06 15.48
CA HIS A 17 6.89 2.22 14.43
C HIS A 17 6.76 1.07 13.39
N PRO A 18 6.72 1.34 12.07
CA PRO A 18 6.49 0.33 11.05
C PRO A 18 7.48 -0.83 11.11
N ALA A 19 8.78 -0.56 11.30
CA ALA A 19 9.80 -1.59 11.42
C ALA A 19 9.64 -2.45 12.69
N LEU A 20 9.08 -1.89 13.77
CA LEU A 20 8.82 -2.65 15.00
C LEU A 20 7.62 -3.58 14.82
N LEU A 21 6.57 -3.11 14.14
CA LEU A 21 5.42 -3.92 13.78
C LEU A 21 5.80 -5.04 12.81
N ASP A 22 6.60 -4.73 11.78
CA ASP A 22 7.11 -5.73 10.83
C ASP A 22 7.95 -6.81 11.53
N ALA A 23 8.88 -6.39 12.40
CA ALA A 23 9.66 -7.32 13.20
C ALA A 23 8.76 -8.20 14.10
N ALA A 24 7.64 -7.69 14.60
CA ALA A 24 6.67 -8.47 15.36
C ALA A 24 5.95 -9.55 14.53
N LEU A 25 5.92 -9.42 13.20
CA LEU A 25 5.33 -10.40 12.28
C LEU A 25 6.34 -11.48 11.84
N HIS A 26 7.65 -11.24 11.91
CA HIS A 26 8.69 -12.23 11.55
C HIS A 26 8.52 -13.62 12.20
N PRO A 27 8.06 -13.77 13.46
CA PRO A 27 7.85 -15.09 14.05
C PRO A 27 6.79 -15.94 13.33
N LEU A 28 5.92 -15.35 12.49
CA LEU A 28 5.01 -16.10 11.62
C LEU A 28 5.78 -17.03 10.67
N ALA A 29 6.91 -16.58 10.12
CA ALA A 29 7.72 -17.41 9.22
C ALA A 29 8.22 -18.68 9.91
N ALA A 30 8.64 -18.57 11.17
CA ALA A 30 9.04 -19.72 11.98
C ALA A 30 7.85 -20.64 12.31
N ALA A 31 6.71 -20.08 12.73
CA ALA A 31 5.51 -20.85 13.04
C ALA A 31 4.97 -21.65 11.84
N LEU A 32 5.17 -21.14 10.63
CA LEU A 32 4.72 -21.77 9.39
C LEU A 32 5.69 -22.82 8.86
N ALA A 33 7.00 -22.67 9.10
CA ALA A 33 8.00 -23.67 8.74
C ALA A 33 7.74 -25.03 9.41
N ASP A 34 7.19 -25.03 10.63
CA ASP A 34 6.86 -26.26 11.37
C ASP A 34 5.67 -27.04 10.79
N THR A 35 4.88 -26.44 9.89
CA THR A 35 3.63 -27.04 9.38
C THR A 35 3.81 -28.00 8.18
N ASN A 36 5.04 -28.26 7.73
CA ASN A 36 5.38 -29.19 6.64
C ASN A 36 4.55 -29.02 5.35
N THR A 37 4.01 -27.82 5.10
CA THR A 37 3.37 -27.52 3.82
C THR A 37 4.47 -27.20 2.81
N ASN A 38 4.64 -28.04 1.78
CA ASN A 38 5.45 -27.78 0.58
C ASN A 38 4.95 -26.57 -0.26
N SER A 39 4.14 -25.71 0.34
CA SER A 39 3.71 -24.45 -0.23
C SER A 39 4.81 -23.43 0.04
N GLY A 40 5.24 -22.68 -0.98
CA GLY A 40 6.30 -21.67 -0.88
C GLY A 40 6.07 -20.60 0.21
N PRO A 41 6.88 -19.51 0.22
CA PRO A 41 6.79 -18.50 1.27
C PRO A 41 5.36 -17.98 1.43
N GLN A 42 4.89 -18.00 2.69
CA GLN A 42 3.55 -17.54 3.04
C GLN A 42 3.62 -16.12 3.58
N LEU A 43 2.72 -15.25 3.12
CA LEU A 43 2.65 -13.85 3.53
C LEU A 43 1.31 -13.54 4.20
N PRO A 44 1.27 -12.59 5.16
CA PRO A 44 0.02 -12.03 5.66
C PRO A 44 -0.82 -11.49 4.49
N PHE A 45 -2.06 -11.97 4.39
CA PHE A 45 -2.98 -11.61 3.32
C PHE A 45 -4.23 -10.90 3.84
N VAL A 46 -4.75 -11.33 4.99
CA VAL A 46 -5.86 -10.63 5.69
C VAL A 46 -5.43 -10.35 7.12
N VAL A 47 -5.64 -9.12 7.56
CA VAL A 47 -5.43 -8.68 8.94
C VAL A 47 -6.73 -8.05 9.43
N ALA A 48 -7.25 -8.54 10.56
CA ALA A 48 -8.51 -8.09 11.14
C ALA A 48 -8.40 -7.92 12.65
N GLY A 49 -9.20 -6.99 13.21
CA GLY A 49 -9.26 -6.76 14.65
C GLY A 49 -7.99 -6.13 15.23
N VAL A 50 -7.42 -5.13 14.55
CA VAL A 50 -6.24 -4.42 15.04
C VAL A 50 -6.64 -3.42 16.12
N ASN A 51 -6.12 -3.58 17.34
CA ASN A 51 -6.30 -2.65 18.44
C ASN A 51 -4.94 -2.18 18.96
N LEU A 52 -4.73 -0.86 19.01
CA LEU A 52 -3.52 -0.24 19.55
C LEU A 52 -3.83 0.40 20.90
N TYR A 53 -3.05 0.05 21.92
CA TYR A 53 -3.26 0.46 23.32
C TYR A 53 -2.23 1.48 23.80
N ALA A 54 -1.02 1.47 23.22
CA ALA A 54 0.06 2.38 23.58
C ALA A 54 0.82 2.83 22.34
N THR A 55 1.50 3.98 22.45
CA THR A 55 2.33 4.57 21.39
C THR A 55 3.75 4.80 21.89
N GLY A 56 4.72 5.00 20.98
CA GLY A 56 6.12 5.27 21.33
C GLY A 56 6.92 4.05 21.83
N ALA A 57 6.38 2.84 21.70
CA ALA A 57 7.08 1.61 22.07
C ALA A 57 8.30 1.40 21.14
N SER A 58 9.46 1.09 21.73
CA SER A 58 10.69 0.72 21.01
C SER A 58 11.05 -0.77 21.16
N ARG A 59 10.36 -1.49 22.06
CA ARG A 59 10.56 -2.92 22.33
C ARG A 59 9.23 -3.60 22.60
N LEU A 60 9.07 -4.82 22.09
CA LEU A 60 7.89 -5.65 22.29
C LEU A 60 8.23 -7.09 22.65
N ARG A 61 7.40 -7.68 23.50
CA ARG A 61 7.27 -9.13 23.69
C ARG A 61 6.05 -9.61 22.93
N VAL A 62 6.29 -10.40 21.90
CA VAL A 62 5.27 -10.87 20.96
C VAL A 62 4.90 -12.31 21.25
N GLN A 63 3.60 -12.54 21.39
CA GLN A 63 2.98 -13.85 21.47
C GLN A 63 2.11 -14.06 20.23
N LEU A 64 2.36 -15.15 19.52
CA LEU A 64 1.53 -15.60 18.41
C LEU A 64 0.78 -16.87 18.84
N THR A 65 -0.53 -16.88 18.66
CA THR A 65 -1.37 -18.03 18.98
C THR A 65 -2.03 -18.52 17.69
N PRO A 66 -1.81 -19.78 17.27
CA PRO A 66 -2.52 -20.34 16.12
C PRO A 66 -4.01 -20.51 16.47
N ILE A 67 -4.88 -19.91 15.66
CA ILE A 67 -6.34 -20.00 15.80
C ILE A 67 -7.01 -20.70 14.60
N GLY A 68 -6.21 -21.12 13.61
CA GLY A 68 -6.62 -21.92 12.47
C GLY A 68 -5.40 -22.41 11.67
N PRO A 69 -5.60 -23.17 10.56
CA PRO A 69 -4.50 -23.73 9.78
C PRO A 69 -3.54 -22.70 9.19
N HIS A 70 -4.07 -21.53 8.82
CA HIS A 70 -3.33 -20.42 8.24
C HIS A 70 -3.67 -19.10 8.91
N THR A 71 -4.14 -19.13 10.16
CA THR A 71 -4.60 -17.93 10.87
C THR A 71 -4.04 -17.88 12.28
N PHE A 72 -3.52 -16.72 12.66
CA PHE A 72 -2.88 -16.47 13.95
C PHE A 72 -3.46 -15.23 14.61
N GLU A 73 -3.57 -15.26 15.92
CA GLU A 73 -3.77 -14.09 16.77
C GLU A 73 -2.38 -13.55 17.19
N LEU A 74 -2.23 -12.22 17.23
CA LEU A 74 -1.02 -11.57 17.73
C LEU A 74 -1.35 -10.73 18.96
N TYR A 75 -0.59 -10.96 20.03
CA TYR A 75 -0.61 -10.17 21.25
C TYR A 75 0.80 -9.66 21.56
N ALA A 76 0.97 -8.35 21.72
CA ALA A 76 2.26 -7.75 22.01
C ALA A 76 2.22 -6.79 23.20
N THR A 77 3.17 -6.95 24.11
CA THR A 77 3.36 -6.13 25.32
C THR A 77 4.70 -5.43 25.33
N ASP A 78 4.81 -4.37 26.12
CA ASP A 78 6.09 -3.75 26.43
C ASP A 78 6.90 -4.60 27.45
N PRO A 79 8.17 -4.25 27.74
CA PRO A 79 8.97 -4.97 28.74
C PRO A 79 8.39 -4.97 30.16
N ALA A 80 7.52 -4.01 30.49
CA ALA A 80 6.80 -3.92 31.77
C ALA A 80 5.54 -4.80 31.81
N GLY A 81 5.13 -5.38 30.68
CA GLY A 81 3.96 -6.24 30.53
C GLY A 81 2.67 -5.49 30.17
N ALA A 82 2.72 -4.19 29.90
CA ALA A 82 1.56 -3.44 29.45
C ALA A 82 1.23 -3.79 27.98
N PRO A 83 -0.06 -3.98 27.63
CA PRO A 83 -0.45 -4.26 26.24
C PRO A 83 -0.13 -3.05 25.35
N VAL A 84 0.47 -3.33 24.20
CA VAL A 84 0.78 -2.31 23.17
C VAL A 84 -0.13 -2.49 21.97
N ILE A 85 -0.23 -3.70 21.42
CA ILE A 85 -1.06 -3.98 20.25
C ILE A 85 -1.64 -5.40 20.32
N THR A 86 -2.89 -5.55 19.87
CA THR A 86 -3.50 -6.84 19.57
C THR A 86 -4.01 -6.88 18.14
N ILE A 87 -3.98 -8.08 17.56
CA ILE A 87 -4.54 -8.37 16.24
C ILE A 87 -5.30 -9.69 16.36
N ASP A 88 -6.62 -9.61 16.24
CA ASP A 88 -7.51 -10.76 16.44
C ASP A 88 -7.29 -11.87 15.40
N ALA A 89 -6.99 -11.50 14.14
CA ALA A 89 -6.73 -12.48 13.09
C ALA A 89 -5.75 -11.97 12.03
N ILE A 90 -4.69 -12.76 11.81
CA ILE A 90 -3.73 -12.64 10.72
C ILE A 90 -3.82 -13.92 9.90
N THR A 91 -4.47 -13.85 8.74
CA THR A 91 -4.54 -14.97 7.79
C THR A 91 -3.42 -14.87 6.78
N VAL A 92 -2.61 -15.91 6.69
CA VAL A 92 -1.51 -16.02 5.74
C VAL A 92 -1.92 -16.80 4.50
N ARG A 93 -1.29 -16.50 3.38
CA ARG A 93 -1.49 -17.18 2.11
C ARG A 93 -0.15 -17.49 1.47
N ALA A 94 -0.02 -18.69 0.92
CA ALA A 94 1.13 -19.04 0.10
C ALA A 94 1.19 -18.13 -1.13
N LEU A 95 2.38 -17.61 -1.42
CA LEU A 95 2.64 -17.01 -2.72
C LEU A 95 2.47 -18.12 -3.78
N PRO A 96 1.70 -17.90 -4.85
CA PRO A 96 1.69 -18.85 -5.96
C PRO A 96 3.12 -19.06 -6.46
N ASP A 97 3.48 -20.31 -6.80
CA ASP A 97 4.76 -20.64 -7.43
C ASP A 97 4.90 -19.82 -8.71
N THR A 98 5.57 -18.69 -8.56
CA THR A 98 5.93 -17.82 -9.66
C THR A 98 7.44 -18.01 -9.79
N ASP A 99 7.93 -18.28 -11.00
CA ASP A 99 9.36 -18.47 -11.32
C ASP A 99 10.30 -17.38 -10.75
N LEU A 100 9.74 -16.28 -10.23
CA LEU A 100 10.38 -15.21 -9.48
C LEU A 100 11.13 -15.67 -8.21
N LEU A 101 10.78 -16.81 -7.61
CA LEU A 101 11.42 -17.32 -6.39
C LEU A 101 12.50 -18.38 -6.65
N GLN A 102 12.67 -18.84 -7.89
CA GLN A 102 13.84 -19.64 -8.21
C GLN A 102 15.06 -18.75 -8.10
N PRO A 103 16.07 -19.09 -7.25
CA PRO A 103 17.34 -18.40 -7.31
C PRO A 103 17.82 -18.52 -8.76
N PRO A 104 18.15 -17.41 -9.43
CA PRO A 104 18.56 -17.45 -10.83
C PRO A 104 19.70 -18.46 -10.93
N THR A 105 19.56 -19.45 -11.81
CA THR A 105 20.67 -20.34 -12.15
C THR A 105 21.90 -19.46 -12.41
N SER A 106 23.00 -19.78 -11.74
CA SER A 106 24.07 -18.88 -11.28
C SER A 106 24.97 -18.26 -12.38
N LYS A 107 24.42 -17.92 -13.53
CA LYS A 107 25.07 -17.14 -14.59
C LYS A 107 24.26 -15.95 -15.11
N THR A 108 22.98 -15.81 -14.75
CA THR A 108 22.14 -14.66 -15.17
C THR A 108 21.80 -13.72 -14.01
N GLY A 109 22.06 -14.12 -12.76
CA GLY A 109 21.70 -13.37 -11.55
C GLY A 109 22.63 -12.19 -11.18
N GLU A 110 23.79 -12.08 -11.84
CA GLU A 110 24.77 -11.00 -11.61
C GLU A 110 24.82 -9.99 -12.78
N GLY A 111 23.69 -9.81 -13.47
CA GLY A 111 23.55 -8.77 -14.48
C GLY A 111 23.11 -7.44 -13.87
N LEU A 112 23.60 -6.32 -14.42
CA LEU A 112 22.97 -5.02 -14.15
C LEU A 112 21.66 -4.96 -14.94
N PHE A 113 20.53 -4.86 -14.24
CA PHE A 113 19.22 -4.70 -14.85
C PHE A 113 18.83 -3.23 -14.86
N GLU A 114 18.34 -2.74 -15.99
CA GLU A 114 17.78 -1.39 -16.14
C GLU A 114 16.26 -1.50 -16.32
N VAL A 115 15.51 -0.73 -15.54
CA VAL A 115 14.05 -0.61 -15.72
C VAL A 115 13.79 0.38 -16.84
N THR A 116 13.33 -0.12 -17.98
CA THR A 116 12.93 0.71 -19.12
C THR A 116 11.41 0.73 -19.26
N TRP A 117 10.83 1.92 -19.39
CA TRP A 117 9.41 2.12 -19.65
C TRP A 117 9.20 2.58 -21.11
N PRO A 118 9.25 1.67 -22.09
CA PRO A 118 9.06 2.07 -23.49
C PRO A 118 7.64 2.62 -23.68
N PRO A 119 7.46 3.71 -24.44
CA PRO A 119 6.14 4.21 -24.77
C PRO A 119 5.39 3.13 -25.58
N LEU A 120 4.15 2.86 -25.19
CA LEU A 120 3.31 1.95 -25.97
C LEU A 120 2.96 2.65 -27.31
N PRO A 121 3.17 1.99 -28.46
CA PRO A 121 2.84 2.58 -29.77
C PRO A 121 1.36 3.00 -29.81
N ALA A 122 1.09 4.20 -30.33
CA ALA A 122 -0.26 4.76 -30.42
C ALA A 122 -1.22 3.83 -31.19
N ASP A 123 -0.67 3.06 -32.12
CA ASP A 123 -1.33 2.11 -33.01
C ASP A 123 -1.83 0.85 -32.29
N GLY A 124 -1.37 0.61 -31.06
CA GLY A 124 -1.80 -0.50 -30.20
C GLY A 124 -3.08 -0.20 -29.42
N PHE A 125 -3.55 1.06 -29.42
CA PHE A 125 -4.82 1.42 -28.82
C PHE A 125 -5.94 1.25 -29.84
N PRO A 126 -7.08 0.64 -29.46
CA PRO A 126 -8.26 0.68 -30.30
C PRO A 126 -8.58 2.15 -30.63
N ALA A 127 -8.86 2.45 -31.90
CA ALA A 127 -9.19 3.81 -32.35
C ALA A 127 -10.18 4.43 -31.38
N ALA A 128 -9.90 5.66 -30.93
CA ALA A 128 -10.61 6.34 -29.84
C ALA A 128 -12.13 6.18 -30.00
N GLY A 129 -12.68 5.18 -29.31
CA GLY A 129 -14.12 5.08 -29.10
C GLY A 129 -14.54 6.28 -28.27
N VAL A 130 -15.80 6.69 -28.38
CA VAL A 130 -16.39 7.67 -27.45
C VAL A 130 -16.04 7.20 -26.04
N LEU A 131 -15.20 7.97 -25.34
CA LEU A 131 -14.85 7.66 -23.97
C LEU A 131 -16.16 7.58 -23.19
N ALA A 132 -16.34 6.49 -22.44
CA ALA A 132 -17.46 6.39 -21.53
C ALA A 132 -17.45 7.62 -20.60
N PRO A 133 -18.62 8.11 -20.14
CA PRO A 133 -18.67 9.27 -19.27
C PRO A 133 -17.70 9.05 -18.10
N TRP A 134 -16.88 10.05 -17.82
CA TRP A 134 -15.84 9.98 -16.81
C TRP A 134 -15.77 11.30 -16.05
N ALA A 135 -15.25 11.24 -14.82
CA ALA A 135 -15.08 12.40 -13.95
C ALA A 135 -13.65 12.50 -13.43
N LEU A 136 -13.18 13.74 -13.26
CA LEU A 136 -11.89 14.05 -12.64
C LEU A 136 -12.11 14.51 -11.20
N ILE A 137 -11.32 13.97 -10.28
CA ILE A 137 -11.26 14.39 -8.88
C ILE A 137 -9.91 15.04 -8.66
N GLY A 138 -9.89 16.33 -8.40
CA GLY A 138 -8.65 17.08 -8.24
C GLY A 138 -8.80 18.57 -8.49
N SER A 139 -7.74 19.31 -8.19
CA SER A 139 -7.74 20.78 -8.18
C SER A 139 -7.29 21.44 -9.49
N GLN A 140 -6.62 20.74 -10.41
CA GLN A 140 -6.17 21.29 -11.69
C GLN A 140 -6.08 20.23 -12.80
N PRO A 141 -6.63 20.46 -14.01
CA PRO A 141 -6.39 19.63 -15.19
C PRO A 141 -5.05 19.96 -15.89
N GLU A 142 -4.24 20.90 -15.37
CA GLU A 142 -2.96 21.28 -15.99
C GLU A 142 -1.97 20.09 -15.96
N GLY A 143 -1.66 19.58 -17.16
CA GLY A 143 -0.79 18.43 -17.39
C GLY A 143 -1.49 17.17 -17.91
N LEU A 144 -2.82 17.11 -17.81
CA LEU A 144 -3.62 16.06 -18.45
C LEU A 144 -3.89 16.49 -19.90
N GLY A 145 -3.43 15.70 -20.87
CA GLY A 145 -3.53 16.04 -22.30
C GLY A 145 -4.92 16.55 -22.71
N LEU A 146 -4.93 17.58 -23.56
CA LEU A 146 -6.07 18.45 -23.93
C LEU A 146 -7.37 17.75 -24.39
N ASP A 147 -7.36 16.44 -24.64
CA ASP A 147 -8.57 15.66 -24.99
C ASP A 147 -9.40 15.20 -23.78
N LEU A 148 -8.93 15.45 -22.56
CA LEU A 148 -9.67 15.20 -21.32
C LEU A 148 -10.65 16.35 -20.96
N GLY A 149 -10.89 17.30 -21.87
CA GLY A 149 -11.73 18.48 -21.62
C GLY A 149 -13.25 18.26 -21.53
N GLN A 150 -13.75 17.02 -21.66
CA GLN A 150 -15.20 16.72 -21.60
C GLN A 150 -15.68 16.08 -20.28
N GLY A 151 -14.77 15.80 -19.34
CA GLY A 151 -15.13 15.26 -18.02
C GLY A 151 -15.51 16.36 -17.03
N CYS A 152 -16.51 16.10 -16.16
CA CYS A 152 -16.80 16.98 -15.03
C CYS A 152 -15.67 16.91 -13.99
N VAL A 153 -15.23 18.06 -13.49
CA VAL A 153 -14.21 18.15 -12.43
C VAL A 153 -14.90 18.37 -11.09
N TYR A 154 -14.55 17.55 -10.11
CA TYR A 154 -15.03 17.66 -8.74
C TYR A 154 -13.84 17.80 -7.78
N PRO A 155 -14.01 18.54 -6.67
CA PRO A 155 -12.93 18.75 -5.71
C PRO A 155 -12.59 17.50 -4.89
N ASP A 156 -13.55 16.60 -4.71
CA ASP A 156 -13.42 15.41 -3.87
C ASP A 156 -14.37 14.30 -4.35
N LEU A 157 -14.05 13.05 -4.01
CA LEU A 157 -14.86 11.85 -4.29
C LEU A 157 -16.28 11.95 -3.68
N THR A 158 -16.44 12.73 -2.61
CA THR A 158 -17.73 12.98 -1.97
C THR A 158 -18.65 13.90 -2.77
N ALA A 159 -18.07 14.78 -3.59
CA ALA A 159 -18.82 15.77 -4.38
C ALA A 159 -19.40 15.18 -5.68
N LEU A 160 -19.11 13.92 -5.99
CA LEU A 160 -19.67 13.20 -7.14
C LEU A 160 -21.17 12.92 -6.94
N PRO A 161 -22.07 13.54 -7.73
CA PRO A 161 -23.52 13.37 -7.59
C PRO A 161 -24.00 12.02 -8.13
N SER A 162 -23.39 11.52 -9.21
CA SER A 162 -23.61 10.18 -9.76
C SER A 162 -22.26 9.61 -10.18
N CYS A 163 -22.07 8.30 -9.98
CA CYS A 163 -20.82 7.64 -10.31
C CYS A 163 -20.74 7.30 -11.81
N PRO A 164 -19.84 7.92 -12.59
CA PRO A 164 -19.57 7.49 -13.96
C PRO A 164 -18.84 6.13 -13.96
N SER A 165 -18.76 5.49 -15.13
CA SER A 165 -18.03 4.22 -15.30
C SER A 165 -16.53 4.33 -15.04
N LEU A 166 -15.96 5.54 -15.15
CA LEU A 166 -14.55 5.83 -14.92
C LEU A 166 -14.41 7.11 -14.10
N VAL A 167 -13.73 7.00 -12.96
CA VAL A 167 -13.36 8.14 -12.12
C VAL A 167 -11.85 8.20 -12.03
N VAL A 168 -11.29 9.35 -12.38
CA VAL A 168 -9.86 9.62 -12.33
C VAL A 168 -9.61 10.51 -11.13
N TRP A 169 -8.84 10.05 -10.16
CA TRP A 169 -8.47 10.81 -8.97
C TRP A 169 -7.02 11.23 -9.06
N ASP A 170 -6.78 12.53 -9.27
CA ASP A 170 -5.45 13.12 -9.23
C ASP A 170 -5.02 13.31 -7.78
N LEU A 171 -4.14 12.42 -7.33
CA LEU A 171 -3.53 12.50 -6.00
C LEU A 171 -2.35 13.48 -6.08
N ALA A 172 -2.66 14.75 -6.32
CA ALA A 172 -1.65 15.80 -6.38
C ALA A 172 -1.06 16.05 -4.99
N THR A 173 0.22 15.75 -4.83
CA THR A 173 1.01 16.23 -3.69
C THR A 173 1.39 17.68 -3.98
N GLN A 174 0.79 18.64 -3.26
CA GLN A 174 1.29 20.01 -3.36
C GLN A 174 2.70 20.07 -2.78
N PRO A 175 3.63 20.81 -3.42
CA PRO A 175 4.93 21.09 -2.84
C PRO A 175 4.72 22.00 -1.63
N ALA A 176 4.63 21.40 -0.45
CA ALA A 176 4.50 22.12 0.81
C ALA A 176 5.83 22.02 1.57
N ASP A 177 6.46 23.16 1.86
CA ASP A 177 7.60 23.21 2.78
C ASP A 177 7.17 22.62 4.13
N GLY A 178 7.76 21.49 4.53
CA GLY A 178 7.37 20.77 5.73
C GLY A 178 8.03 19.40 5.87
N ASP A 179 7.98 18.87 7.08
CA ASP A 179 8.49 17.54 7.47
C ASP A 179 7.90 16.42 6.58
N LEU A 180 8.78 15.59 6.03
CA LEU A 180 8.45 14.47 5.14
C LEU A 180 7.54 13.46 5.84
N LEU A 181 7.76 13.19 7.13
CA LEU A 181 6.93 12.27 7.90
C LEU A 181 5.49 12.76 7.99
N HIS A 182 5.31 14.03 8.37
CA HIS A 182 3.99 14.66 8.41
C HIS A 182 3.30 14.64 7.05
N ARG A 183 4.05 14.84 5.94
CA ARG A 183 3.53 14.78 4.58
C ARG A 183 3.02 13.38 4.22
N VAL A 184 3.81 12.35 4.49
CA VAL A 184 3.41 10.95 4.28
C VAL A 184 2.14 10.64 5.08
N HIS A 185 2.11 11.00 6.37
CA HIS A 185 0.94 10.75 7.21
C HIS A 185 -0.32 11.47 6.70
N THR A 186 -0.17 12.71 6.24
CA THR A 186 -1.29 13.50 5.70
C THR A 186 -1.81 12.89 4.41
N LEU A 187 -0.91 12.52 3.49
CA LEU A 187 -1.27 11.90 2.22
C LEU A 187 -1.90 10.52 2.42
N THR A 188 -1.35 9.67 3.29
CA THR A 188 -1.90 8.35 3.60
C THR A 188 -3.28 8.47 4.21
N ARG A 189 -3.49 9.39 5.17
CA ARG A 189 -4.81 9.62 5.76
C ARG A 189 -5.81 10.12 4.73
N HIS A 190 -5.45 11.11 3.92
CA HIS A 190 -6.29 11.63 2.85
C HIS A 190 -6.69 10.52 1.86
N THR A 191 -5.73 9.73 1.40
CA THR A 191 -5.94 8.62 0.46
C THR A 191 -6.84 7.55 1.08
N LEU A 192 -6.56 7.14 2.32
CA LEU A 192 -7.35 6.14 3.04
C LEU A 192 -8.79 6.60 3.22
N THR A 193 -9.01 7.84 3.66
CA THR A 193 -10.36 8.40 3.84
C THR A 193 -11.12 8.45 2.50
N GLY A 194 -10.48 8.87 1.41
CA GLY A 194 -11.11 8.87 0.09
C GLY A 194 -11.47 7.46 -0.38
N LEU A 195 -10.57 6.48 -0.24
CA LEU A 195 -10.86 5.07 -0.59
C LEU A 195 -11.97 4.47 0.27
N GLN A 196 -11.95 4.71 1.59
CA GLN A 196 -13.02 4.25 2.49
C GLN A 196 -14.38 4.85 2.09
N THR A 197 -14.40 6.13 1.74
CA THR A 197 -15.63 6.82 1.33
C THR A 197 -16.14 6.30 -0.01
N TRP A 198 -15.23 6.03 -0.96
CA TRP A 198 -15.55 5.41 -2.23
C TRP A 198 -16.11 4.00 -2.08
N LEU A 199 -15.50 3.17 -1.24
CA LEU A 199 -15.92 1.78 -1.01
C LEU A 199 -17.22 1.67 -0.19
N ALA A 200 -17.55 2.69 0.60
CA ALA A 200 -18.82 2.74 1.34
C ALA A 200 -20.03 3.07 0.45
N ARG A 201 -19.79 3.56 -0.77
CA ARG A 201 -20.84 3.98 -1.71
C ARG A 201 -21.33 2.78 -2.54
N PRO A 202 -22.64 2.47 -2.56
CA PRO A 202 -23.15 1.34 -3.36
C PRO A 202 -23.14 1.61 -4.87
N ASP A 203 -23.12 2.87 -5.30
CA ASP A 203 -23.11 3.28 -6.70
C ASP A 203 -21.73 3.16 -7.37
N THR A 204 -20.68 2.81 -6.61
CA THR A 204 -19.31 2.67 -7.13
C THR A 204 -18.92 1.24 -7.49
N LEU A 205 -19.80 0.25 -7.26
CA LEU A 205 -19.50 -1.19 -7.43
C LEU A 205 -19.07 -1.56 -8.87
N GLU A 206 -19.65 -0.89 -9.87
CA GLU A 206 -19.32 -1.12 -11.29
C GLU A 206 -18.38 -0.05 -11.87
N ALA A 207 -18.01 0.95 -11.06
CA ALA A 207 -17.18 2.05 -11.49
C ALA A 207 -15.69 1.76 -11.28
N ARG A 208 -14.86 2.19 -12.24
CA ARG A 208 -13.41 2.06 -12.14
C ARG A 208 -12.81 3.34 -11.56
N LEU A 209 -12.18 3.23 -10.41
CA LEU A 209 -11.36 4.29 -9.82
C LEU A 209 -9.91 4.15 -10.30
N VAL A 210 -9.40 5.18 -10.96
CA VAL A 210 -7.99 5.29 -11.37
C VAL A 210 -7.34 6.36 -10.52
N VAL A 211 -6.35 5.98 -9.71
CA VAL A 211 -5.56 6.93 -8.91
C VAL A 211 -4.34 7.33 -9.72
N LEU A 212 -4.27 8.61 -10.08
CA LEU A 212 -3.11 9.18 -10.74
C LEU A 212 -2.13 9.66 -9.69
N THR A 213 -0.88 9.22 -9.83
CA THR A 213 0.26 9.69 -9.04
C THR A 213 1.25 10.37 -9.98
N ARG A 214 1.93 11.41 -9.51
CA ARG A 214 2.97 12.13 -10.27
C ARG A 214 4.31 11.85 -9.64
N HIS A 215 5.36 11.72 -10.47
CA HIS A 215 6.73 11.49 -10.03
C HIS A 215 6.93 10.23 -9.15
N ALA A 216 6.02 9.26 -9.17
CA ALA A 216 6.13 8.06 -8.35
C ALA A 216 7.27 7.12 -8.80
N VAL A 217 7.61 7.15 -10.09
CA VAL A 217 8.67 6.34 -10.71
C VAL A 217 9.34 7.19 -11.79
N THR A 218 10.68 7.17 -11.85
CA THR A 218 11.43 7.73 -12.98
C THR A 218 11.27 6.81 -14.19
N THR A 219 10.52 7.27 -15.19
CA THR A 219 10.25 6.53 -16.42
C THR A 219 11.17 6.93 -17.58
N SER A 220 11.85 8.09 -17.45
CA SER A 220 12.83 8.57 -18.40
C SER A 220 14.05 9.20 -17.71
N PRO A 221 15.21 9.31 -18.39
CA PRO A 221 16.38 10.03 -17.87
C PRO A 221 16.14 11.53 -17.61
N HIS A 222 15.03 12.07 -18.12
CA HIS A 222 14.64 13.46 -17.98
C HIS A 222 13.57 13.64 -16.88
N ASP A 223 13.09 12.55 -16.28
CA ASP A 223 12.22 12.64 -15.11
C ASP A 223 13.08 13.04 -13.91
N LEU A 224 12.62 14.09 -13.21
CA LEU A 224 13.18 14.43 -11.91
C LEU A 224 13.01 13.23 -10.98
N ALA A 225 14.05 12.94 -10.18
CA ALA A 225 13.94 11.92 -9.14
C ALA A 225 12.72 12.22 -8.26
N PRO A 226 11.99 11.20 -7.77
CA PRO A 226 10.98 11.41 -6.74
C PRO A 226 11.62 12.18 -5.57
N ASP A 227 11.05 13.34 -5.23
CA ASP A 227 11.36 14.06 -3.99
C ASP A 227 11.00 13.22 -2.75
#